data_AF-A0A2A5T4A6-F1
#
_entry.id   AF-A0A2A5T4A6-F1
#
_cell.length_a   1.000
_cell.length_b   1.000
_cell.length_c   1.000
_cell.angle_alpha   90.00
_cell.angle_beta   90.00
_cell.angle_gamma   90.00
#
_symmetry.space_group_name_H-M   'P 1'
#
loop_
_entity.id
_entity.type
_entity.pdbx_description
1 polymer ?
#
loop_
_entity_poly.entity_id
_entity_poly.type
_entity_poly.pdbx_seq_one_letter_code
_entity_poly.pdbx_strand_id
1 'polypeptide(L)' 'MIAFHQSEYRDFKTYYIHFVCCYLTNEFPELVTYTRMLKLM' A
#
# COMPACT_ATOMS: atom_id res chain seq x y z
N MET A 1 -5.47 -3.66 5.97
CA MET A 1 -5.95 -4.91 5.35
C MET A 1 -7.23 -4.74 4.52
N ILE A 2 -8.21 -3.96 4.99
CA ILE A 2 -9.51 -3.82 4.31
C ILE A 2 -9.41 -3.15 2.93
N ALA A 3 -8.58 -2.12 2.78
CA ALA A 3 -8.49 -1.32 1.55
C ALA A 3 -8.10 -2.15 0.30
N PHE A 4 -7.06 -3.00 0.37
CA PHE A 4 -6.62 -3.74 -0.82
C PHE A 4 -7.60 -4.85 -1.22
N HIS A 5 -8.28 -5.48 -0.25
CA HIS A 5 -9.35 -6.43 -0.52
C HIS A 5 -10.59 -5.76 -1.14
N GLN A 6 -10.91 -4.53 -0.71
CA GLN A 6 -12.00 -3.74 -1.30
C GLN A 6 -11.66 -3.20 -2.69
N SER A 7 -10.38 -2.94 -2.95
CA SER A 7 -9.88 -2.51 -4.27
C SER A 7 -9.62 -3.68 -5.24
N GLU A 8 -10.13 -4.88 -4.94
CA GLU A 8 -10.02 -6.08 -5.78
C GLU A 8 -8.58 -6.53 -6.11
N TYR A 9 -7.58 -6.07 -5.36
CA TYR A 9 -6.21 -6.53 -5.55
C TYR A 9 -6.02 -7.89 -4.89
N ARG A 10 -5.49 -8.83 -5.68
CA ARG A 10 -5.23 -10.21 -5.24
C ARG A 10 -4.26 -10.27 -4.04
N ASP A 11 -3.23 -9.43 -4.07
CA ASP A 11 -2.18 -9.42 -3.07
C ASP A 11 -1.84 -7.98 -2.65
N PHE A 12 -1.48 -7.81 -1.38
CA PHE A 12 -1.06 -6.51 -0.84
C PHE A 12 0.11 -5.90 -1.61
N LYS A 13 1.03 -6.73 -2.13
CA LYS A 13 2.16 -6.28 -2.94
C LYS A 13 1.71 -5.56 -4.22
N THR A 14 0.68 -6.10 -4.88
CA THR A 14 0.13 -5.49 -6.10
C THR A 14 -0.57 -4.17 -5.79
N TYR A 15 -1.38 -4.14 -4.73
CA TYR A 15 -1.98 -2.89 -4.24
C TYR A 15 -0.94 -1.84 -3.89
N TYR A 16 0.14 -2.24 -3.21
CA TYR A 16 1.22 -1.35 -2.83
C TYR A 16 1.90 -0.72 -4.06
N ILE A 17 2.24 -1.52 -5.07
CA ILE A 17 2.91 -1.01 -6.28
C ILE A 17 1.98 -0.13 -7.12
N HIS A 18 0.73 -0.56 -7.33
CA HIS A 18 -0.16 0.11 -8.28
C HIS A 18 -0.94 1.29 -7.70
N PHE A 19 -1.22 1.26 -6.40
CA PHE A 19 -2.03 2.27 -5.75
C PHE A 19 -1.18 3.13 -4.80
N VAL A 20 -0.48 2.49 -3.86
CA VAL A 20 0.24 3.24 -2.82
C VAL A 20 1.43 3.99 -3.41
N CYS A 21 2.29 3.32 -4.19
CA CYS A 21 3.45 3.96 -4.80
C CYS A 21 3.06 5.05 -5.82
N CYS A 22 1.93 4.91 -6.50
CA CYS A 22 1.51 5.84 -7.55
C CYS A 22 0.74 7.06 -7.00
N TYR A 23 -0.09 6.87 -5.96
CA TYR A 23 -1.03 7.90 -5.51
C TYR A 23 -0.80 8.37 -4.08
N LEU A 24 -0.19 7.56 -3.22
CA LEU A 24 -0.04 7.85 -1.77
C LEU A 24 1.40 8.17 -1.36
N THR A 25 2.38 8.04 -2.27
CA THR A 25 3.80 8.28 -1.96
C THR A 25 4.06 9.70 -1.47
N ASN A 26 3.39 10.69 -2.04
CA ASN A 26 3.53 12.09 -1.61
C ASN A 26 2.77 12.42 -0.34
N GLU A 27 1.68 11.71 -0.04
CA GLU A 27 0.87 11.93 1.16
C GLU A 27 1.55 11.36 2.40
N PHE A 28 2.35 10.29 2.25
CA PHE A 28 2.93 9.56 3.37
C PHE A 28 4.41 9.20 3.15
N PRO A 29 5.29 10.12 2.73
CA PRO A 29 6.64 9.81 2.22
C PRO A 29 7.50 8.98 3.17
N GLU A 30 7.34 9.16 4.48
CA GLU A 30 8.03 8.31 5.45
C GLU A 30 7.34 6.95 5.62
N LEU A 31 6.02 6.90 5.62
CA LEU A 31 5.23 5.69 5.88
C LEU A 31 5.11 4.74 4.68
N VAL A 32 5.57 5.13 3.49
CA VAL A 32 5.40 4.31 2.27
C VAL A 32 6.33 3.12 2.19
N THR A 33 7.33 2.88 3.05
CA THR A 33 8.20 1.72 2.78
C THR A 33 7.41 0.41 2.89
N TYR A 34 7.42 -0.44 1.86
CA TYR A 34 6.72 -1.74 1.84
C TYR A 34 6.88 -2.53 3.14
N THR A 35 8.11 -2.64 3.64
CA THR A 35 8.42 -3.36 4.89
C THR A 35 7.82 -2.70 6.12
N ARG A 36 7.71 -1.37 6.12
CA ARG A 36 7.15 -0.59 7.23
C ARG A 36 5.63 -0.65 7.21
N MET A 37 5.01 -0.56 6.03
CA MET A 37 3.58 -0.79 5.85
C MET A 37 3.18 -2.22 6.24
N LEU A 38 3.98 -3.22 5.86
CA LEU A 38 3.73 -4.61 6.24
C LEU A 38 3.85 -4.85 7.75
N LYS A 39 4.71 -4.09 8.45
CA LYS A 39 4.83 -4.16 9.92
C LYS A 39 3.69 -3.47 10.67
N LEU A 40 3.00 -2.52 10.03
CA LEU A 40 1.94 -1.69 10.64
C LEU A 40 0.53 -2.17 10.29
N MET A 41 0.41 -3.19 9.44
CA MET A 41 -0.86 -3.68 8.89
C MET A 41 -1.18 -5.09 9.39
#